data_AF-A0A4T0DU81-F1
#
_entry.id   AF-A0A4T0DU81-F1
#
_cell.length_a   1.000
_cell.length_b   1.000
_cell.length_c   1.000
_cell.angle_alpha   90.00
_cell.angle_beta   90.00
_cell.angle_gamma   90.00
#
_symmetry.space_group_name_H-M   'P 1'
#
loop_
_entity.id
_entity.type
_entity.pdbx_description
1 polymer ?
#
loop_
_entity_poly.entity_id
_entity_poly.type
_entity_poly.pdbx_seq_one_letter_code
_entity_poly.pdbx_strand_id
1 'polypeptide(L)'
;MEHIDAILNGLDRYNPETTTVFQDYVSSQCENQTYDCYANLALLKLYQFNPHLGREETITNILVKSLTVFPSPDFSLCLALLPPHVLAPNPAANSLAEAVQKLNTLHSQLIGASYDQFWSSLDGDDLYADLIADVQGFEELMRVRQAVVISQTMQSVDRAVLESWLNLNGEAFDKFVKELADGC
;
A
#
# COMPACT_ATOMS: atom_id res chain seq x y z
N MET A 1 -6.44 -10.16 16.84
CA MET A 1 -6.42 -8.75 17.25
C MET A 1 -5.83 -8.60 18.65
N GLU A 2 -6.45 -9.15 19.71
CA GLU A 2 -5.99 -8.99 21.11
C GLU A 2 -4.51 -9.34 21.37
N HIS A 3 -3.96 -10.35 20.67
CA HIS A 3 -2.55 -10.73 20.82
C HIS A 3 -1.57 -9.70 20.24
N ILE A 4 -1.89 -9.08 19.09
CA ILE A 4 -1.06 -8.04 18.47
C ILE A 4 -1.10 -6.77 19.32
N ASP A 5 -2.28 -6.39 19.80
CA ASP A 5 -2.45 -5.23 20.69
C ASP A 5 -1.65 -5.38 21.99
N ALA A 6 -1.62 -6.58 22.58
CA ALA A 6 -0.82 -6.85 23.76
C ALA A 6 0.69 -6.69 23.50
N ILE A 7 1.19 -7.20 22.36
CA ILE A 7 2.59 -7.06 21.97
C ILE A 7 2.95 -5.59 21.74
N LEU A 8 2.11 -4.84 21.00
CA LEU A 8 2.36 -3.43 20.64
C LEU A 8 2.41 -2.49 21.86
N ASN A 9 1.62 -2.79 22.89
CA ASN A 9 1.59 -2.03 24.14
C ASN A 9 2.67 -2.46 25.14
N GLY A 10 3.36 -3.57 24.88
CA GLY A 10 4.41 -4.13 25.74
C GLY A 10 5.83 -3.82 25.29
N LEU A 11 6.80 -4.37 26.04
CA LEU A 11 8.22 -4.39 25.62
C LEU A 11 8.46 -5.40 24.47
N ASP A 12 7.56 -6.37 24.32
CA ASP A 12 7.66 -7.45 23.33
C ASP A 12 7.64 -6.94 21.88
N ARG A 13 7.16 -5.72 21.61
CA ARG A 13 7.27 -5.08 20.29
C ARG A 13 8.70 -4.92 19.76
N TYR A 14 9.70 -5.03 20.64
CA TYR A 14 11.13 -4.99 20.27
C TYR A 14 11.80 -6.36 20.39
N ASN A 15 11.07 -7.40 20.84
CA ASN A 15 11.59 -8.75 20.95
C ASN A 15 11.64 -9.40 19.54
N PRO A 16 12.83 -9.79 19.04
CA PRO A 16 12.97 -10.45 17.75
C PRO A 16 12.14 -11.74 17.59
N GLU A 17 11.79 -12.41 18.70
CA GLU A 17 10.94 -13.61 18.67
C GLU A 17 9.50 -13.31 18.20
N THR A 18 9.05 -12.05 18.31
CA THR A 18 7.72 -11.63 17.82
C THR A 18 7.68 -11.38 16.32
N THR A 19 8.83 -11.40 15.63
CA THR A 19 8.91 -11.07 14.20
C THR A 19 7.99 -11.96 13.35
N THR A 20 7.94 -13.27 13.59
CA THR A 20 7.06 -14.17 12.82
C THR A 20 5.59 -13.88 13.06
N VAL A 21 5.21 -13.50 14.30
CA VAL A 21 3.83 -13.11 14.62
C VAL A 21 3.41 -11.88 13.81
N PHE A 22 4.28 -10.88 13.70
CA PHE A 22 4.02 -9.71 12.88
C PHE A 22 4.01 -10.03 11.38
N GLN A 23 4.90 -10.90 10.90
CA GLN A 23 4.92 -11.34 9.50
C GLN A 23 3.60 -12.02 9.11
N ASP A 24 3.13 -12.97 9.91
CA ASP A 24 1.87 -13.68 9.69
C ASP A 24 0.67 -12.72 9.76
N TYR A 25 0.75 -11.71 10.64
CA TYR A 25 -0.28 -10.66 10.73
C TYR A 25 -0.30 -9.76 9.49
N VAL A 26 0.84 -9.44 8.88
CA VAL A 26 0.88 -8.72 7.59
C VAL A 26 0.26 -9.57 6.48
N SER A 27 0.57 -10.86 6.40
CA SER A 27 -0.08 -11.77 5.44
C SER A 27 -1.60 -11.78 5.63
N SER A 28 -2.08 -11.89 6.87
CA SER A 28 -3.51 -11.79 7.18
C SER A 28 -4.13 -10.45 6.76
N GLN A 29 -3.43 -9.32 6.92
CA GLN A 29 -3.89 -8.02 6.41
C GLN A 29 -4.04 -7.97 4.88
N CYS A 30 -3.17 -8.69 4.16
CA CYS A 30 -3.20 -8.77 2.70
C CYS A 30 -4.40 -9.60 2.23
N GLU A 31 -4.68 -10.74 2.87
CA GLU A 31 -5.82 -11.63 2.57
C GLU A 31 -7.17 -11.01 2.97
N ASN A 32 -7.25 -10.37 4.14
CA ASN A 32 -8.54 -9.98 4.73
C ASN A 32 -8.90 -8.50 4.48
N GLN A 33 -8.14 -7.82 3.62
CA GLN A 33 -8.33 -6.40 3.30
C GLN A 33 -8.32 -5.46 4.53
N THR A 34 -7.67 -5.88 5.62
CA THR A 34 -7.47 -5.05 6.81
C THR A 34 -6.16 -4.26 6.70
N TYR A 35 -5.97 -3.32 7.62
CA TYR A 35 -4.78 -2.50 7.69
C TYR A 35 -4.51 -1.99 9.11
N ASP A 36 -3.29 -2.21 9.59
CA ASP A 36 -2.80 -1.79 10.90
C ASP A 36 -1.41 -1.15 10.77
N CYS A 37 -1.38 0.18 10.70
CA CYS A 37 -0.14 0.93 10.56
C CYS A 37 0.84 0.69 11.72
N TYR A 38 0.36 0.55 12.95
CA TYR A 38 1.23 0.40 14.10
C TYR A 38 1.96 -0.94 14.09
N ALA A 39 1.27 -2.03 13.74
CA ALA A 39 1.89 -3.33 13.55
C ALA A 39 2.92 -3.31 12.40
N ASN A 40 2.58 -2.68 11.28
CA ASN A 40 3.45 -2.58 10.11
C ASN A 40 4.74 -1.81 10.42
N LEU A 41 4.64 -0.65 11.06
CA LEU A 41 5.79 0.16 11.47
C LEU A 41 6.62 -0.54 12.55
N ALA A 42 5.99 -1.28 13.48
CA ALA A 42 6.71 -2.07 14.48
C ALA A 42 7.57 -3.16 13.82
N LEU A 43 7.02 -3.87 12.82
CA LEU A 43 7.77 -4.88 12.07
C LEU A 43 8.94 -4.28 11.28
N LEU A 44 8.73 -3.18 10.55
CA LEU A 44 9.81 -2.50 9.83
C LEU A 44 10.91 -2.02 10.78
N LYS A 45 10.54 -1.55 11.98
CA LYS A 45 11.50 -1.17 13.02
C LYS A 45 12.25 -2.37 13.60
N LEU A 46 11.59 -3.52 13.77
CA LEU A 46 12.25 -4.77 14.15
C LEU A 46 13.29 -5.20 13.10
N TYR A 47 12.97 -5.10 11.81
CA TYR A 47 13.92 -5.36 10.73
C TYR A 47 15.08 -4.38 10.72
N GLN A 48 14.84 -3.10 11.02
CA GLN A 48 15.90 -2.10 11.13
C GLN A 48 16.90 -2.45 12.23
N PHE A 49 16.45 -2.96 13.37
CA PHE A 49 17.33 -3.42 14.46
C PHE A 49 17.94 -4.81 14.19
N ASN A 50 17.25 -5.67 13.45
CA ASN A 50 17.64 -7.05 13.18
C ASN A 50 17.57 -7.37 11.68
N PRO A 51 18.52 -6.89 10.86
CA PRO A 51 18.43 -7.01 9.39
C PRO A 51 18.34 -8.45 8.87
N HIS A 52 18.91 -9.41 9.60
CA HIS A 52 18.88 -10.84 9.25
C HIS A 52 17.48 -11.47 9.34
N LEU A 53 16.51 -10.79 9.97
CA LEU A 53 15.12 -11.25 10.05
C LEU A 53 14.24 -10.65 8.94
N GLY A 54 14.75 -9.67 8.20
CA GLY A 54 14.04 -8.98 7.12
C GLY A 54 13.63 -9.92 6.00
N ARG A 55 12.38 -9.80 5.55
CA ARG A 55 11.85 -10.46 4.34
C ARG A 55 11.42 -9.42 3.34
N GLU A 56 11.99 -9.47 2.13
CA GLU A 56 11.71 -8.50 1.06
C GLU A 56 10.22 -8.44 0.73
N GLU A 57 9.58 -9.60 0.55
CA GLU A 57 8.14 -9.76 0.28
C GLU A 57 7.27 -9.10 1.37
N THR A 58 7.60 -9.30 2.65
CA THR A 58 6.84 -8.67 3.73
C THR A 58 7.01 -7.15 3.72
N ILE A 59 8.19 -6.64 3.36
CA ILE A 59 8.43 -5.20 3.22
C ILE A 59 7.60 -4.64 2.06
N THR A 60 7.60 -5.29 0.90
CA THR A 60 6.81 -4.85 -0.26
C THR A 60 5.32 -4.91 0.04
N ASN A 61 4.83 -5.94 0.72
CA ASN A 61 3.42 -6.07 1.11
C ASN A 61 2.98 -4.96 2.07
N ILE A 62 3.83 -4.58 3.04
CA ILE A 62 3.57 -3.40 3.89
C ILE A 62 3.46 -2.12 3.06
N LEU A 63 4.38 -1.90 2.12
CA LEU A 63 4.38 -0.70 1.28
C LEU A 63 3.14 -0.66 0.38
N VAL A 64 2.79 -1.76 -0.29
CA VAL A 64 1.58 -1.86 -1.12
C VAL A 64 0.33 -1.62 -0.29
N LYS A 65 0.22 -2.23 0.89
CA LYS A 65 -0.90 -1.99 1.81
C LYS A 65 -0.99 -0.52 2.23
N SER A 66 0.14 0.14 2.49
CA SER A 66 0.15 1.57 2.84
C SER A 66 -0.29 2.49 1.68
N LEU A 67 -0.14 2.07 0.40
CA LEU A 67 -0.73 2.79 -0.74
C LEU A 67 -2.26 2.81 -0.67
N THR A 68 -2.90 1.74 -0.21
CA THR A 68 -4.38 1.63 -0.15
C THR A 68 -5.03 2.59 0.85
N VAL A 69 -4.24 3.20 1.74
CA VAL A 69 -4.71 4.17 2.73
C VAL A 69 -4.28 5.60 2.42
N PHE A 70 -3.83 5.90 1.20
CA PHE A 70 -3.56 7.28 0.79
C PHE A 70 -4.81 8.17 1.01
N PRO A 71 -4.67 9.46 1.34
CA PRO A 71 -3.44 10.26 1.40
C PRO A 71 -2.72 10.20 2.77
N SER A 72 -2.90 9.11 3.54
CA SER A 72 -2.17 8.89 4.80
C SER A 72 -0.65 9.04 4.63
N PRO A 73 0.08 9.58 5.64
CA PRO A 73 1.54 9.66 5.62
C PRO A 73 2.25 8.30 5.75
N ASP A 74 1.51 7.22 5.98
CA ASP A 74 2.06 5.91 6.34
C ASP A 74 3.10 5.36 5.36
N PHE A 75 2.88 5.51 4.05
CA PHE A 75 3.84 5.05 3.04
C PHE A 75 5.21 5.73 3.23
N SER A 76 5.20 7.05 3.46
CA SER A 76 6.43 7.81 3.73
C SER A 76 7.07 7.42 5.07
N LEU A 77 6.26 7.11 6.09
CA LEU A 77 6.77 6.60 7.38
C LEU A 77 7.42 5.21 7.22
N CYS A 78 6.84 4.34 6.39
CA CYS A 78 7.40 3.03 6.07
C CYS A 78 8.75 3.18 5.38
N LEU A 79 8.84 4.04 4.35
CA LEU A 79 10.11 4.32 3.67
C LEU A 79 11.20 4.81 4.63
N ALA A 80 10.87 5.68 5.58
CA ALA A 80 11.82 6.23 6.54
C ALA A 80 12.44 5.17 7.49
N LEU A 81 11.81 3.99 7.61
CA LEU A 81 12.32 2.87 8.40
C LEU A 81 13.18 1.90 7.59
N LEU A 82 13.20 2.01 6.26
CA LEU A 82 14.00 1.14 5.41
C LEU A 82 15.49 1.50 5.45
N PRO A 83 16.39 0.52 5.21
CA PRO A 83 17.81 0.79 5.12
C PRO A 83 18.15 1.80 3.99
N PRO A 84 19.11 2.72 4.18
CA PRO A 84 19.44 3.73 3.17
C PRO A 84 19.86 3.18 1.81
N HIS A 85 20.45 1.98 1.76
CA HIS A 85 20.86 1.35 0.50
C HIS A 85 19.69 0.89 -0.37
N VAL A 86 18.52 0.61 0.24
CA VAL A 86 17.28 0.27 -0.49
C VAL A 86 16.67 1.52 -1.13
N LEU A 87 16.86 2.68 -0.49
CA LEU A 87 16.35 3.97 -0.96
C LEU A 87 17.26 4.65 -1.99
N ALA A 88 18.40 4.03 -2.33
CA ALA A 88 19.36 4.62 -3.26
C ALA A 88 18.75 4.76 -4.67
N PRO A 89 19.01 5.89 -5.37
CA PRO A 89 18.40 6.18 -6.67
C PRO A 89 18.90 5.28 -7.81
N ASN A 90 20.02 4.57 -7.60
CA ASN A 90 20.51 3.57 -8.54
C ASN A 90 20.45 2.20 -7.85
N PRO A 91 19.35 1.44 -8.02
CA PRO A 91 19.20 0.13 -7.41
C PRO A 91 20.23 -0.81 -8.02
N ALA A 92 21.38 -0.96 -7.36
CA ALA A 92 22.42 -1.87 -7.81
C ALA A 92 21.93 -3.31 -7.66
N ALA A 93 21.54 -4.00 -8.75
CA ALA A 93 21.17 -5.42 -8.80
C ALA A 93 20.37 -5.95 -7.59
N ASN A 94 19.57 -5.10 -6.93
CA ASN A 94 18.88 -5.39 -5.69
C ASN A 94 17.39 -5.31 -5.99
N SER A 95 16.73 -6.48 -5.96
CA SER A 95 15.30 -6.67 -6.22
C SER A 95 14.42 -5.79 -5.34
N LEU A 96 14.73 -5.71 -4.04
CA LEU A 96 13.98 -4.90 -3.11
C LEU A 96 14.11 -3.40 -3.41
N ALA A 97 15.31 -2.92 -3.76
CA ALA A 97 15.51 -1.51 -4.08
C ALA A 97 14.70 -1.10 -5.33
N GLU A 98 14.67 -1.94 -6.36
CA GLU A 98 13.84 -1.72 -7.55
C GLU A 98 12.34 -1.70 -7.22
N ALA A 99 11.86 -2.68 -6.46
CA ALA A 99 10.49 -2.74 -5.99
C ALA A 99 10.08 -1.48 -5.21
N VAL A 100 10.93 -1.02 -4.29
CA VAL A 100 10.68 0.19 -3.49
C VAL A 100 10.63 1.45 -4.36
N GLN A 101 11.50 1.58 -5.36
CA GLN A 101 11.46 2.72 -6.29
C GLN A 101 10.15 2.74 -7.10
N LYS A 102 9.73 1.59 -7.62
CA LYS A 102 8.46 1.43 -8.35
C LYS A 102 7.27 1.81 -7.49
N LEU A 103 7.18 1.28 -6.27
CA LEU A 103 6.11 1.63 -5.34
C LEU A 103 6.13 3.12 -4.96
N ASN A 104 7.31 3.73 -4.85
CA ASN A 104 7.45 5.16 -4.59
C ASN A 104 7.01 6.03 -5.78
N THR A 105 7.19 5.56 -7.02
CA THR A 105 6.61 6.18 -8.22
C THR A 105 5.08 6.19 -8.14
N LEU A 106 4.46 5.05 -7.83
CA LEU A 106 3.01 4.96 -7.65
C LEU A 106 2.53 5.90 -6.54
N HIS A 107 3.20 5.92 -5.38
CA HIS A 107 2.88 6.83 -4.29
C HIS A 107 2.92 8.30 -4.74
N SER A 108 3.97 8.69 -5.48
CA SER A 108 4.15 10.06 -5.99
C SER A 108 3.03 10.48 -6.94
N GLN A 109 2.53 9.55 -7.76
CA GLN A 109 1.40 9.79 -8.67
C GLN A 109 0.09 9.95 -7.88
N LEU A 110 -0.13 9.15 -6.83
CA LEU A 110 -1.31 9.26 -5.97
C LEU A 110 -1.36 10.60 -5.22
N ILE A 111 -0.26 11.00 -4.58
CA ILE A 111 -0.21 12.29 -3.85
C ILE A 111 -0.29 13.50 -4.81
N GLY A 112 0.17 13.33 -6.05
CA GLY A 112 0.05 14.31 -7.12
C GLY A 112 -1.31 14.31 -7.83
N ALA A 113 -2.29 13.54 -7.34
CA ALA A 113 -3.61 13.34 -7.96
C ALA A 113 -3.55 12.97 -9.46
N SER A 114 -2.46 12.33 -9.89
CA SER A 114 -2.21 11.93 -11.27
C SER A 114 -2.70 10.49 -11.49
N TYR A 115 -4.00 10.26 -11.29
CA TYR A 115 -4.57 8.91 -11.25
C TYR A 115 -4.50 8.17 -12.59
N ASP A 116 -4.62 8.87 -13.71
CA ASP A 116 -4.44 8.27 -15.05
C ASP A 116 -3.04 7.67 -15.22
N GLN A 117 -2.02 8.38 -14.72
CA GLN A 117 -0.63 7.93 -14.78
C GLN A 117 -0.37 6.79 -13.79
N PHE A 118 -1.03 6.79 -12.64
CA PHE A 118 -0.97 5.69 -11.67
C PHE A 118 -1.43 4.38 -12.33
N TRP A 119 -2.63 4.38 -12.95
CA TRP A 119 -3.14 3.19 -13.63
C TRP A 119 -2.29 2.79 -14.83
N SER A 120 -1.87 3.75 -15.65
CA SER A 120 -0.98 3.48 -16.78
C SER A 120 0.37 2.89 -16.36
N SER A 121 0.89 3.28 -15.20
CA SER A 121 2.14 2.74 -14.66
C SER A 121 1.93 1.33 -14.12
N LEU A 122 0.83 1.11 -13.39
CA LEU A 122 0.46 -0.18 -12.83
C LEU A 122 0.27 -1.25 -13.93
N ASP A 123 -0.42 -0.87 -15.02
CA ASP A 123 -0.74 -1.78 -16.14
C ASP A 123 0.46 -1.95 -17.12
N GLY A 124 1.46 -1.07 -17.03
CA GLY A 124 2.53 -0.96 -18.03
C GLY A 124 3.75 -1.85 -17.79
N ASP A 125 3.87 -2.49 -16.63
CA ASP A 125 5.07 -3.24 -16.24
C ASP A 125 4.72 -4.42 -15.34
N ASP A 126 5.07 -5.64 -15.79
CA ASP A 126 4.71 -6.91 -15.15
C ASP A 126 5.16 -7.00 -13.69
N LEU A 127 6.23 -6.30 -13.30
CA LEU A 127 6.70 -6.31 -11.91
C LEU A 127 5.68 -5.67 -10.96
N TYR A 128 4.84 -4.73 -11.43
CA TYR A 128 3.76 -4.21 -10.59
C TYR A 128 2.70 -5.26 -10.29
N ALA A 129 2.36 -6.11 -11.27
CA ALA A 129 1.41 -7.20 -11.08
C ALA A 129 1.91 -8.17 -10.00
N ASP A 130 3.19 -8.52 -10.03
CA ASP A 130 3.83 -9.35 -9.00
C ASP A 130 3.80 -8.66 -7.62
N LEU A 131 4.09 -7.36 -7.55
CA LEU A 131 4.11 -6.61 -6.29
C LEU A 131 2.74 -6.54 -5.60
N ILE A 132 1.64 -6.46 -6.36
CA ILE A 132 0.30 -6.33 -5.80
C ILE A 132 -0.42 -7.69 -5.62
N ALA A 133 0.16 -8.78 -6.12
CA ALA A 133 -0.50 -10.09 -6.22
C ALA A 133 -1.02 -10.62 -4.88
N ASP A 134 -0.27 -10.40 -3.79
CA ASP A 134 -0.63 -10.87 -2.46
C ASP A 134 -1.73 -10.03 -1.79
N VAL A 135 -1.96 -8.80 -2.28
CA VAL A 135 -2.90 -7.87 -1.66
C VAL A 135 -4.28 -8.03 -2.29
N GLN A 136 -5.13 -8.80 -1.63
CA GLN A 136 -6.46 -9.13 -2.12
C GLN A 136 -7.29 -7.87 -2.43
N GLY A 137 -7.77 -7.76 -3.66
CA GLY A 137 -8.60 -6.66 -4.13
C GLY A 137 -7.89 -5.29 -4.12
N PHE A 138 -6.57 -5.27 -4.29
CA PHE A 138 -5.77 -4.03 -4.32
C PHE A 138 -6.39 -2.95 -5.22
N GLU A 139 -6.67 -3.26 -6.48
CA GLU A 139 -7.20 -2.25 -7.41
C GLU A 139 -8.56 -1.70 -6.99
N GLU A 140 -9.43 -2.54 -6.44
CA GLU A 140 -10.75 -2.11 -5.99
C GLU A 140 -10.65 -1.20 -4.77
N LEU A 141 -9.79 -1.55 -3.81
CA LEU A 141 -9.46 -0.68 -2.67
C LEU A 141 -8.91 0.68 -3.15
N MET A 142 -8.05 0.68 -4.17
CA MET A 142 -7.51 1.90 -4.75
C MET A 142 -8.60 2.77 -5.40
N ARG A 143 -9.50 2.19 -6.20
CA ARG A 143 -10.61 2.93 -6.83
C ARG A 143 -11.55 3.53 -5.79
N VAL A 144 -11.93 2.76 -4.76
CA VAL A 144 -12.76 3.26 -3.66
C VAL A 144 -12.06 4.43 -2.96
N ARG A 145 -10.76 4.28 -2.66
CA ARG A 145 -10.02 5.35 -1.98
C ARG A 145 -9.87 6.60 -2.84
N GLN A 146 -9.57 6.47 -4.14
CA GLN A 146 -9.55 7.57 -5.10
C GLN A 146 -10.89 8.29 -5.13
N ALA A 147 -12.01 7.56 -5.23
CA ALA A 147 -13.34 8.13 -5.25
C ALA A 147 -13.65 8.93 -3.97
N VAL A 148 -13.29 8.41 -2.80
CA VAL A 148 -13.44 9.13 -1.51
C VAL A 148 -12.60 10.41 -1.47
N VAL A 149 -11.35 10.38 -1.94
CA VAL A 149 -10.49 11.59 -1.97
C VAL A 149 -11.05 12.63 -2.95
N ILE A 150 -11.55 12.19 -4.11
CA ILE A 150 -12.18 13.07 -5.10
C ILE A 150 -13.44 13.71 -4.50
N SER A 151 -14.31 12.94 -3.84
CA SER A 151 -15.56 13.47 -3.26
C SER A 151 -15.32 14.45 -2.12
N GLN A 152 -14.19 14.35 -1.42
CA GLN A 152 -13.78 15.30 -0.38
C GLN A 152 -13.23 16.62 -0.94
N THR A 153 -12.74 16.62 -2.19
CA THR A 153 -12.02 17.75 -2.79
C THR A 153 -12.78 18.44 -3.92
N MET A 154 -13.81 17.79 -4.48
CA MET A 154 -14.56 18.28 -5.63
C MET A 154 -16.07 18.16 -5.41
N GLN A 155 -16.83 19.18 -5.84
CA GLN A 155 -18.29 19.17 -5.78
C GLN A 155 -18.93 18.43 -6.96
N SER A 156 -18.28 18.46 -8.12
CA SER A 156 -18.74 17.80 -9.35
C SER A 156 -17.55 17.52 -10.25
N VAL A 157 -17.56 16.39 -10.94
CA VAL A 157 -16.52 15.98 -11.89
C VAL A 157 -17.21 15.50 -13.17
N ASP A 158 -16.62 15.81 -14.32
CA ASP A 158 -17.10 15.29 -15.60
C ASP A 158 -16.96 13.76 -15.64
N ARG A 159 -17.96 13.07 -16.17
CA ARG A 159 -17.96 11.60 -16.25
C ARG A 159 -16.71 11.06 -16.92
N ALA A 160 -16.29 11.65 -18.05
CA ALA A 160 -15.13 11.16 -18.80
C ALA A 160 -13.83 11.28 -18.00
N VAL A 161 -13.71 12.33 -17.18
CA VAL A 161 -12.56 12.52 -16.30
C VAL A 161 -12.56 11.50 -15.17
N LEU A 162 -13.72 11.24 -14.55
CA LEU A 162 -13.83 10.28 -13.47
C LEU A 162 -13.63 8.83 -13.94
N GLU A 163 -14.16 8.48 -15.11
CA GLU A 163 -13.91 7.20 -15.79
C GLU A 163 -12.40 6.97 -16.01
N SER A 164 -11.69 8.00 -16.49
CA SER A 164 -10.24 7.97 -16.68
C SER A 164 -9.50 7.78 -15.34
N TRP A 165 -9.82 8.57 -14.32
CA TRP A 165 -9.15 8.52 -13.01
C TRP A 165 -9.36 7.21 -12.25
N LEU A 166 -10.51 6.55 -12.45
CA LEU A 166 -10.81 5.26 -11.81
C LEU A 166 -10.39 4.06 -12.68
N ASN A 167 -9.89 4.30 -13.90
CA ASN A 167 -9.62 3.27 -14.90
C ASN A 167 -10.83 2.33 -15.08
N LEU A 168 -12.01 2.92 -15.23
CA LEU A 168 -13.28 2.23 -15.44
C LEU A 168 -14.07 2.90 -16.55
N ASN A 169 -14.88 2.13 -17.25
CA ASN A 169 -15.63 2.61 -18.41
C ASN A 169 -16.96 1.84 -18.57
N GLY A 170 -17.95 2.51 -19.16
CA GLY A 170 -19.25 1.92 -19.48
C GLY A 170 -19.99 1.34 -18.27
N GLU A 171 -20.50 0.11 -18.40
CA GLU A 171 -21.29 -0.55 -17.36
C GLU A 171 -20.50 -0.78 -16.06
N ALA A 172 -19.18 -1.03 -16.14
CA ALA A 172 -18.35 -1.23 -14.95
C ALA A 172 -18.28 0.03 -14.09
N PHE A 173 -18.15 1.20 -14.75
CA PHE A 173 -18.22 2.50 -14.09
C PHE A 173 -19.61 2.74 -13.47
N ASP A 174 -20.69 2.51 -14.23
CA ASP A 174 -22.05 2.73 -13.73
C ASP A 174 -22.39 1.82 -12.54
N LYS A 175 -21.87 0.59 -12.53
CA LYS A 175 -22.00 -0.34 -11.39
C LYS A 175 -21.23 0.18 -10.17
N PHE A 176 -19.96 0.53 -10.34
CA PHE A 176 -19.11 1.04 -9.27
C PHE A 176 -19.70 2.28 -8.60
N VAL A 177 -20.18 3.26 -9.39
CA VAL A 177 -20.77 4.49 -8.86
C VAL A 177 -22.05 4.20 -8.05
N LYS A 178 -22.87 3.24 -8.48
CA LYS A 178 -24.06 2.83 -7.72
C LYS A 178 -23.67 2.17 -6.39
N GLU A 179 -22.75 1.21 -6.42
CA GLU A 179 -22.27 0.54 -5.21
C GLU A 179 -21.65 1.51 -4.21
N LEU A 180 -20.88 2.50 -4.70
CA LEU A 180 -20.31 3.55 -3.88
C LEU A 180 -21.38 4.45 -3.25
N ALA A 181 -22.44 4.78 -3.99
CA ALA A 181 -23.54 5.59 -3.50
C ALA A 181 -24.42 4.86 -2.46
N ASP A 182 -24.59 3.54 -2.62
CA ASP A 182 -25.38 2.70 -1.71
C ASP A 182 -24.61 2.28 -0.44
N GLY A 183 -23.27 2.29 -0.50
CA GLY A 183 -22.38 1.94 0.62
C GLY A 183 -21.97 3.12 1.52
N CYS A 184 -22.43 4.34 1.22
CA CYS A 184 -22.15 5.57 1.97
C CYS A 184 -23.32 5.98 2.87
#